data_AF-A0A3L7S2X8-F1
#
_entry.id   AF-A0A3L7S2X8-F1
#
_cell.length_a   1.000
_cell.length_b   1.000
_cell.length_c   1.000
_cell.angle_alpha   90.00
_cell.angle_beta   90.00
_cell.angle_gamma   90.00
#
_symmetry.space_group_name_H-M   'P 1'
#
loop_
_entity.id
_entity.type
_entity.pdbx_description
1 polymer ?
#
loop_
_entity_poly.entity_id
_entity_poly.type
_entity_poly.pdbx_seq_one_letter_code
_entity_poly.pdbx_strand_id
1 'polypeptide(L)'
;MNRNPQSSSSSRRYENSRRSSPAIPRELLEQRPLCPEDNEPLPQVEVRLGGALWHPFVYRKQIGQISRSAMPGDLVQLNSTSGEIIGFGLFNPEAEIAVRVLRAGQRRPDALWWSERLAQAVALRRETLHLDEVTQAYRVIHAEADGLPGLVVDRFGDVLVAECFSLGMYQRAEAILSQLDVLTGTKHGVLRAAPMSQDHEGFSATPYGSAEVPAKTTVVEHGTRFRINFAGGHKTGFYCDQRDNRKQLAQYCSGKSVLDLCCYTGGFALQAKRLGQAAEVTGVELDEETVVLARENANLNQVKINFVQAEVFG
;
A
#
# COMPACT_ATOMS: atom_id res chain seq x y z
N MET A 1 -11.93 -26.98 -59.06
CA MET A 1 -11.63 -25.55 -58.86
C MET A 1 -12.72 -24.94 -57.98
N ASN A 2 -12.46 -24.75 -56.69
CA ASN A 2 -12.84 -23.54 -55.97
C ASN A 2 -12.24 -23.54 -54.56
N ARG A 3 -11.67 -22.40 -54.21
CA ARG A 3 -10.72 -22.17 -53.13
C ARG A 3 -11.44 -21.89 -51.81
N ASN A 4 -11.01 -22.54 -50.74
CA ASN A 4 -11.16 -22.07 -49.37
C ASN A 4 -10.10 -20.98 -49.10
N PRO A 5 -10.45 -19.81 -48.56
CA PRO A 5 -9.48 -18.92 -47.93
C PRO A 5 -9.48 -19.15 -46.42
N GLN A 6 -8.48 -19.88 -45.93
CA GLN A 6 -8.09 -19.83 -44.52
C GLN A 6 -7.40 -18.48 -44.29
N SER A 7 -7.99 -17.63 -43.45
CA SER A 7 -7.31 -16.46 -42.90
C SER A 7 -6.64 -16.88 -41.59
N SER A 8 -5.32 -17.02 -41.64
CA SER A 8 -4.48 -17.21 -40.46
C SER A 8 -4.20 -15.83 -39.83
N SER A 9 -4.95 -15.48 -38.78
CA SER A 9 -4.64 -14.31 -37.96
C SER A 9 -3.35 -14.58 -37.18
N SER A 10 -2.31 -13.84 -37.51
CA SER A 10 -1.01 -13.86 -36.84
C SER A 10 -1.13 -13.51 -35.36
N SER A 11 -0.93 -14.48 -34.49
CA SER A 11 -0.69 -14.26 -33.06
C SER A 11 0.71 -13.69 -32.88
N ARG A 12 0.83 -12.35 -32.87
CA ARG A 12 2.05 -11.66 -32.43
C ARG A 12 2.21 -11.90 -30.93
N ARG A 13 3.02 -12.89 -30.57
CA ARG A 13 3.58 -13.02 -29.22
C ARG A 13 4.42 -11.76 -28.96
N TYR A 14 4.02 -10.99 -27.96
CA TYR A 14 4.90 -10.00 -27.34
C TYR A 14 5.98 -10.77 -26.57
N GLU A 15 7.06 -11.13 -27.25
CA GLU A 15 8.31 -11.50 -26.58
C GLU A 15 8.93 -10.21 -26.04
N ASN A 16 8.60 -9.91 -24.79
CA ASN A 16 9.24 -8.82 -24.06
C ASN A 16 10.70 -9.25 -23.81
N SER A 17 11.65 -8.60 -24.51
CA SER A 17 13.08 -8.86 -24.32
C SER A 17 13.44 -8.47 -22.89
N ARG A 18 13.50 -9.46 -21.98
CA ARG A 18 14.07 -9.28 -20.64
C ARG A 18 15.56 -8.98 -20.81
N ARG A 19 15.91 -7.70 -20.93
CA ARG A 19 17.24 -7.26 -20.50
C ARG A 19 17.34 -7.69 -19.05
N SER A 20 18.30 -8.55 -18.74
CA SER A 20 18.62 -8.89 -17.36
C SER A 20 19.00 -7.59 -16.65
N SER A 21 18.08 -7.07 -15.84
CA SER A 21 18.38 -5.97 -14.94
C SER A 21 19.58 -6.41 -14.09
N PRO A 22 20.62 -5.56 -13.91
CA PRO A 22 21.75 -5.90 -13.07
C PRO A 22 21.23 -6.34 -11.69
N ALA A 23 21.87 -7.37 -11.11
CA ALA A 23 21.49 -7.86 -9.79
C ALA A 23 21.55 -6.70 -8.81
N ILE A 24 20.40 -6.38 -8.20
CA ILE A 24 20.26 -5.29 -7.25
C ILE A 24 21.13 -5.63 -6.02
N PRO A 25 21.98 -4.71 -5.54
CA PRO A 25 22.81 -4.97 -4.37
C PRO A 25 21.93 -5.39 -3.19
N ARG A 26 22.21 -6.56 -2.60
CA ARG A 26 21.44 -7.09 -1.46
C ARG A 26 21.41 -6.11 -0.27
N GLU A 27 22.47 -5.34 -0.12
CA GLU A 27 22.66 -4.29 0.88
C GLU A 27 21.56 -3.21 0.82
N LEU A 28 20.96 -2.96 -0.35
CA LEU A 28 19.86 -1.99 -0.48
C LEU A 28 18.57 -2.47 0.21
N LEU A 29 18.40 -3.78 0.38
CA LEU A 29 17.19 -4.36 0.95
C LEU A 29 17.28 -4.54 2.48
N GLU A 30 18.42 -4.18 3.08
CA GLU A 30 18.64 -4.28 4.51
C GLU A 30 17.75 -3.28 5.27
N GLN A 31 17.13 -3.77 6.34
CA GLN A 31 16.36 -2.93 7.24
C GLN A 31 17.30 -2.09 8.11
N ARG A 32 16.93 -0.83 8.30
CA ARG A 32 17.70 0.22 8.96
C ARG A 32 16.90 0.79 10.11
N PRO A 33 17.57 1.30 11.16
CA PRO A 33 16.88 2.04 12.21
C PRO A 33 16.21 3.30 11.65
N LEU A 34 15.13 3.76 12.30
CA LEU A 34 14.41 4.97 11.89
C LEU A 34 15.30 6.22 11.92
N CYS A 35 16.16 6.28 12.94
CA CYS A 35 17.14 7.32 13.16
C CYS A 35 18.55 6.71 13.10
N PRO A 36 19.46 7.24 12.28
CA PRO A 36 20.88 7.05 12.50
C PRO A 36 21.26 7.59 13.89
N GLU A 37 22.41 7.20 14.43
CA GLU A 37 22.88 7.70 15.74
C GLU A 37 22.86 9.24 15.78
N ASP A 38 22.39 9.82 16.88
CA ASP A 38 22.08 11.26 16.98
C ASP A 38 23.32 12.15 16.81
N ASN A 39 24.51 11.62 17.07
CA ASN A 39 25.78 12.34 17.00
C ASN A 39 26.45 12.26 15.62
N GLU A 40 25.95 11.44 14.70
CA GLU A 40 26.54 11.33 13.36
C GLU A 40 25.99 12.42 12.42
N PRO A 41 26.87 13.13 11.69
CA PRO A 41 26.44 14.10 10.71
C PRO A 41 25.74 13.39 9.55
N LEU A 42 24.53 13.84 9.21
CA LEU A 42 23.79 13.31 8.07
C LEU A 42 24.44 13.74 6.76
N PRO A 43 24.43 12.89 5.71
CA PRO A 43 24.76 13.32 4.36
C PRO A 43 23.85 14.48 3.95
N GLN A 44 24.44 15.45 3.26
CA GLN A 44 23.76 16.68 2.85
C GLN A 44 23.40 16.63 1.37
N VAL A 45 22.22 17.16 1.05
CA VAL A 45 21.70 17.32 -0.31
C VAL A 45 21.26 18.76 -0.48
N GLU A 46 21.88 19.47 -1.42
CA GLU A 46 21.46 20.81 -1.83
C GLU A 46 20.19 20.71 -2.68
N VAL A 47 19.25 21.61 -2.44
CA VAL A 47 17.98 21.71 -3.14
C VAL A 47 17.83 23.09 -3.79
N ARG A 48 17.67 23.08 -5.11
CA ARG A 48 17.47 24.26 -5.96
C ARG A 48 16.01 24.69 -5.95
N LEU A 49 15.58 25.24 -4.82
CA LEU A 49 14.25 25.82 -4.63
C LEU A 49 14.35 27.32 -4.32
N GLY A 50 13.40 28.09 -4.85
CA GLY A 50 13.26 29.53 -4.55
C GLY A 50 12.41 29.80 -3.30
N GLY A 51 12.53 28.98 -2.24
CA GLY A 51 11.74 29.14 -1.01
C GLY A 51 11.62 27.87 -0.16
N ALA A 52 10.67 27.89 0.78
CA ALA A 52 10.44 26.80 1.74
C ALA A 52 9.93 25.49 1.11
N LEU A 53 10.13 24.36 1.80
CA LEU A 53 9.60 23.05 1.41
C LEU A 53 8.10 22.94 1.73
N TRP A 54 7.24 23.21 0.75
CA TRP A 54 5.78 23.09 0.88
C TRP A 54 5.24 21.72 0.46
N HIS A 55 6.04 20.94 -0.27
CA HIS A 55 5.64 19.65 -0.82
C HIS A 55 6.56 18.53 -0.30
N PRO A 56 6.05 17.32 -0.01
CA PRO A 56 6.86 16.23 0.51
C PRO A 56 7.86 15.64 -0.51
N PHE A 57 7.87 16.11 -1.76
CA PHE A 57 8.71 15.56 -2.82
C PHE A 57 9.69 16.60 -3.35
N VAL A 58 10.97 16.22 -3.40
CA VAL A 58 12.01 16.93 -4.15
C VAL A 58 12.39 16.05 -5.34
N TYR A 59 12.15 16.57 -6.54
CA TYR A 59 12.43 15.87 -7.78
C TYR A 59 13.91 15.94 -8.13
N ARG A 60 14.42 14.94 -8.85
CA ARG A 60 15.83 14.85 -9.29
C ARG A 60 16.35 16.15 -9.92
N LYS A 61 15.53 16.82 -10.74
CA LYS A 61 15.89 18.10 -11.39
C LYS A 61 16.14 19.26 -10.42
N GLN A 62 15.65 19.16 -9.19
CA GLN A 62 15.80 20.15 -8.13
C GLN A 62 17.01 19.86 -7.25
N ILE A 63 17.70 18.73 -7.44
CA ILE A 63 18.88 18.38 -6.66
C ILE A 63 20.10 19.15 -7.19
N GLY A 64 20.87 19.71 -6.27
CA GLY A 64 22.13 20.40 -6.50
C GLY A 64 23.33 19.53 -6.14
N GLN A 65 24.25 20.08 -5.35
CA GLN A 65 25.36 19.34 -4.76
C GLN A 65 24.87 18.23 -3.80
N ILE A 66 25.54 17.08 -3.83
CA ILE A 66 25.24 15.93 -2.99
C ILE A 66 26.53 15.51 -2.27
N SER A 67 26.44 15.21 -0.98
CA SER A 67 27.55 14.67 -0.22
C SER A 67 28.04 13.35 -0.81
N ARG A 68 29.35 13.16 -0.92
CA ARG A 68 29.93 11.92 -1.49
C ARG A 68 29.58 10.65 -0.71
N SER A 69 29.22 10.80 0.56
CA SER A 69 28.78 9.73 1.45
C SER A 69 27.29 9.41 1.36
N ALA A 70 26.49 10.16 0.60
CA ALA A 70 25.05 9.93 0.51
C ALA A 70 24.74 8.65 -0.29
N MET A 71 24.09 7.70 0.36
CA MET A 71 23.68 6.42 -0.22
C MET A 71 22.16 6.36 -0.43
N PRO A 72 21.67 5.55 -1.38
CA PRO A 72 20.24 5.31 -1.54
C PRO A 72 19.60 4.79 -0.24
N GLY A 73 18.51 5.42 0.18
CA GLY A 73 17.75 5.14 1.39
C GLY A 73 18.20 5.91 2.65
N ASP A 74 19.27 6.69 2.56
CA ASP A 74 19.77 7.50 3.67
C ASP A 74 18.77 8.57 4.10
N LEU A 75 18.75 8.84 5.42
CA LEU A 75 18.18 10.07 5.93
C LEU A 75 19.19 11.20 5.65
N VAL A 76 18.79 12.18 4.86
CA VAL A 76 19.66 13.30 4.47
C VAL A 76 19.17 14.62 5.05
N GLN A 77 20.11 15.53 5.29
CA GLN A 77 19.82 16.93 5.55
C GLN A 77 19.67 17.67 4.22
N LEU A 78 18.60 18.46 4.10
CA LEU A 78 18.31 19.27 2.93
C LEU A 78 18.74 20.71 3.18
N ASN A 79 19.59 21.22 2.30
CA ASN A 79 20.08 22.60 2.36
C ASN A 79 19.61 23.40 1.14
N SER A 80 19.28 24.68 1.32
CA SER A 80 19.07 25.60 0.20
C SER A 80 20.38 25.89 -0.53
N THR A 81 20.31 26.57 -1.67
CA THR A 81 21.49 27.07 -2.39
C THR A 81 22.27 28.15 -1.62
N SER A 82 21.68 28.74 -0.57
CA SER A 82 22.35 29.65 0.36
C SER A 82 22.99 28.94 1.57
N GLY A 83 22.85 27.61 1.67
CA GLY A 83 23.39 26.79 2.76
C GLY A 83 22.49 26.68 3.99
N GLU A 84 21.26 27.20 3.95
CA GLU A 84 20.31 27.10 5.06
C GLU A 84 19.67 25.71 5.13
N ILE A 85 19.52 25.14 6.33
CA ILE A 85 18.78 23.89 6.54
C ILE A 85 17.29 24.12 6.31
N ILE A 86 16.74 23.48 5.28
CA ILE A 86 15.32 23.60 4.92
C ILE A 86 14.49 22.38 5.33
N GLY A 87 15.13 21.24 5.61
CA GLY A 87 14.44 20.03 6.07
C GLY A 87 15.29 18.77 6.05
N PHE A 88 14.61 17.64 6.20
CA PHE A 88 15.19 16.30 6.23
C PHE A 88 14.30 15.33 5.48
N GLY A 89 14.89 14.37 4.77
CA GLY A 89 14.13 13.41 3.97
C GLY A 89 14.92 12.16 3.63
N LEU A 90 14.23 11.20 3.02
CA LEU A 90 14.83 9.95 2.55
C LEU A 90 15.28 10.12 1.11
N PHE A 91 16.57 9.93 0.87
CA PHE A 91 17.20 10.16 -0.42
C PHE A 91 17.26 8.88 -1.26
N ASN A 92 16.95 8.98 -2.55
CA ASN A 92 17.18 7.92 -3.53
C ASN A 92 17.54 8.54 -4.89
N PRO A 93 18.81 8.49 -5.34
CA PRO A 93 19.21 9.12 -6.61
C PRO A 93 18.57 8.45 -7.84
N GLU A 94 18.20 7.17 -7.73
CA GLU A 94 17.58 6.39 -8.81
C GLU A 94 16.10 6.73 -9.03
N ALA A 95 15.45 7.39 -8.06
CA ALA A 95 14.05 7.81 -8.16
C ALA A 95 13.88 9.19 -8.82
N GLU A 96 12.79 9.37 -9.58
CA GLU A 96 12.39 10.69 -10.07
C GLU A 96 12.10 11.65 -8.92
N ILE A 97 11.44 11.15 -7.88
CA ILE A 97 11.33 11.80 -6.57
C ILE A 97 12.59 11.44 -5.77
N ALA A 98 13.64 12.22 -5.98
CA ALA A 98 14.96 11.95 -5.44
C ALA A 98 15.03 12.12 -3.91
N VAL A 99 14.19 12.97 -3.32
CA VAL A 99 14.01 13.01 -1.86
C VAL A 99 12.54 13.03 -1.50
N ARG A 100 12.17 12.16 -0.57
CA ARG A 100 10.88 12.18 0.13
C ARG A 100 11.06 12.84 1.49
N VAL A 101 10.60 14.09 1.61
CA VAL A 101 10.75 14.94 2.80
C VAL A 101 9.90 14.39 3.94
N LEU A 102 10.54 14.13 5.08
CA LEU A 102 9.87 13.71 6.31
C LEU A 102 9.51 14.91 7.18
N ARG A 103 10.44 15.87 7.30
CA ARG A 103 10.31 17.01 8.20
C ARG A 103 10.92 18.27 7.59
N ALA A 104 10.13 19.33 7.48
CA ALA A 104 10.63 20.65 7.10
C ALA A 104 11.22 21.39 8.31
N GLY A 105 12.13 22.33 8.05
CA GLY A 105 12.82 23.16 9.04
C GLY A 105 14.10 22.53 9.60
N GLN A 106 14.64 23.14 10.65
CA GLN A 106 16.00 22.84 11.14
C GLN A 106 16.08 21.63 12.09
N ARG A 107 14.95 21.10 12.56
CA ARG A 107 14.93 19.97 13.50
C ARG A 107 14.92 18.63 12.75
N ARG A 108 15.91 17.78 13.03
CA ARG A 108 16.00 16.40 12.52
C ARG A 108 14.80 15.56 13.01
N PRO A 109 14.30 14.59 12.24
CA PRO A 109 13.37 13.58 12.75
C PRO A 109 14.13 12.60 13.66
N ASP A 110 13.97 12.78 14.96
CA ASP A 110 14.49 11.93 16.02
C ASP A 110 13.49 10.82 16.41
N ALA A 111 13.86 9.97 17.37
CA ALA A 111 13.01 8.86 17.81
C ALA A 111 11.64 9.34 18.31
N LEU A 112 11.60 10.48 19.01
CA LEU A 112 10.38 11.09 19.48
C LEU A 112 9.48 11.48 18.31
N TRP A 113 10.02 12.17 17.30
CA TRP A 113 9.26 12.56 16.11
C TRP A 113 8.61 11.36 15.41
N TRP A 114 9.35 10.26 15.22
CA TRP A 114 8.79 9.05 14.61
C TRP A 114 7.65 8.47 15.45
N SER A 115 7.86 8.33 16.76
CA SER A 115 6.84 7.79 17.66
C SER A 115 5.56 8.65 17.69
N GLU A 116 5.71 9.98 17.74
CA GLU A 116 4.59 10.92 17.71
C GLU A 116 3.83 10.87 16.39
N ARG A 117 4.55 10.72 15.26
CA ARG A 117 3.92 10.60 13.93
C ARG A 117 3.08 9.34 13.80
N LEU A 118 3.61 8.20 14.23
CA LEU A 118 2.87 6.94 14.21
C LEU A 118 1.67 6.99 15.17
N ALA A 119 1.86 7.53 16.37
CA ALA A 119 0.78 7.71 17.33
C ALA A 119 -0.34 8.62 16.78
N GLN A 120 0.00 9.74 16.14
CA GLN A 120 -0.96 10.63 15.50
C GLN A 120 -1.78 9.91 14.41
N ALA A 121 -1.11 9.13 13.56
CA ALA A 121 -1.78 8.37 12.52
C ALA A 121 -2.75 7.34 13.11
N VAL A 122 -2.34 6.60 14.16
CA VAL A 122 -3.21 5.63 14.84
C VAL A 122 -4.38 6.32 15.55
N ALA A 123 -4.13 7.41 16.28
CA ALA A 123 -5.15 8.18 16.99
C ALA A 123 -6.22 8.72 16.02
N LEU A 124 -5.83 9.21 14.84
CA LEU A 124 -6.80 9.62 13.81
C LEU A 124 -7.79 8.49 13.47
N ARG A 125 -7.31 7.26 13.32
CA ARG A 125 -8.17 6.12 12.94
C ARG A 125 -9.03 5.63 14.10
N ARG A 126 -8.46 5.57 15.30
CA ARG A 126 -9.10 4.93 16.45
C ARG A 126 -9.95 5.92 17.26
N GLU A 127 -9.46 7.12 17.48
CA GLU A 127 -10.07 8.12 18.36
C GLU A 127 -10.93 9.13 17.60
N THR A 128 -10.52 9.57 16.41
CA THR A 128 -11.30 10.55 15.63
C THR A 128 -12.32 9.88 14.71
N LEU A 129 -11.88 8.83 13.99
CA LEU A 129 -12.72 8.12 13.02
C LEU A 129 -13.46 6.92 13.61
N HIS A 130 -13.16 6.53 14.85
CA HIS A 130 -13.81 5.42 15.57
C HIS A 130 -13.86 4.11 14.77
N LEU A 131 -12.82 3.82 13.98
CA LEU A 131 -12.87 2.71 13.01
C LEU A 131 -12.99 1.34 13.68
N ASP A 132 -12.39 1.15 14.87
CA ASP A 132 -12.46 -0.10 15.63
C ASP A 132 -13.91 -0.48 16.00
N GLU A 133 -14.83 0.48 16.08
CA GLU A 133 -16.25 0.23 16.40
C GLU A 133 -17.01 -0.41 15.23
N VAL A 134 -16.51 -0.22 14.01
CA VAL A 134 -17.23 -0.59 12.79
C VAL A 134 -16.49 -1.56 11.89
N THR A 135 -15.16 -1.66 11.98
CA THR A 135 -14.37 -2.53 11.12
C THR A 135 -13.07 -2.99 11.78
N GLN A 136 -12.65 -4.20 11.43
CA GLN A 136 -11.32 -4.76 11.72
C GLN A 136 -10.36 -4.62 10.54
N ALA A 137 -10.78 -3.96 9.46
CA ALA A 137 -9.99 -3.71 8.27
C ALA A 137 -9.99 -2.22 7.91
N TYR A 138 -8.82 -1.59 7.99
CA TYR A 138 -8.66 -0.18 7.63
C TYR A 138 -7.20 0.23 7.42
N ARG A 139 -6.99 1.36 6.73
CA ARG A 139 -5.68 1.95 6.51
C ARG A 139 -5.18 2.68 7.75
N VAL A 140 -4.05 2.23 8.29
CA VAL A 140 -3.35 2.83 9.44
C VAL A 140 -2.46 3.99 8.98
N ILE A 141 -1.64 3.77 7.95
CA ILE A 141 -0.76 4.79 7.36
C ILE A 141 -1.14 4.99 5.89
N HIS A 142 -1.34 6.24 5.49
CA HIS A 142 -1.70 6.68 4.14
C HIS A 142 -0.65 7.63 3.56
N ALA A 143 0.57 7.13 3.41
CA ALA A 143 1.68 7.80 2.74
C ALA A 143 1.92 9.23 3.25
N GLU A 144 2.12 10.18 2.34
CA GLU A 144 2.38 11.59 2.67
C GLU A 144 1.25 12.26 3.47
N ALA A 145 0.01 11.77 3.39
CA ALA A 145 -1.11 12.33 4.16
C ALA A 145 -0.91 12.12 5.67
N ASP A 146 -0.13 11.11 6.07
CA ASP A 146 0.30 10.88 7.46
C ASP A 146 1.76 11.27 7.70
N GLY A 147 2.38 12.00 6.77
CA GLY A 147 3.78 12.43 6.88
C GLY A 147 4.81 11.32 6.64
N LEU A 148 4.40 10.19 6.05
CA LEU A 148 5.25 9.03 5.73
C LEU A 148 5.25 8.76 4.21
N PRO A 149 5.79 9.69 3.40
CA PRO A 149 5.76 9.61 1.94
C PRO A 149 6.36 8.29 1.42
N GLY A 150 5.56 7.54 0.67
CA GLY A 150 5.97 6.26 0.08
C GLY A 150 5.75 5.03 0.96
N LEU A 151 4.96 5.13 2.04
CA LEU A 151 4.54 3.99 2.86
C LEU A 151 3.02 3.95 3.03
N VAL A 152 2.42 2.81 2.73
CA VAL A 152 1.04 2.50 3.12
C VAL A 152 1.07 1.34 4.11
N VAL A 153 0.24 1.41 5.16
CA VAL A 153 0.04 0.29 6.08
C VAL A 153 -1.45 0.07 6.27
N ASP A 154 -1.93 -1.11 5.89
CA ASP A 154 -3.30 -1.54 6.10
C ASP A 154 -3.37 -2.57 7.25
N ARG A 155 -4.35 -2.44 8.14
CA ARG A 155 -4.64 -3.40 9.21
C ARG A 155 -5.74 -4.35 8.75
N PHE A 156 -5.55 -5.64 9.01
CA PHE A 156 -6.54 -6.71 8.82
C PHE A 156 -6.57 -7.61 10.05
N GLY A 157 -7.43 -7.28 11.03
CA GLY A 157 -7.47 -7.95 12.32
C GLY A 157 -6.15 -7.79 13.07
N ASP A 158 -5.47 -8.90 13.32
CA ASP A 158 -4.18 -8.99 14.03
C ASP A 158 -2.96 -8.82 13.09
N VAL A 159 -3.16 -8.53 11.79
CA VAL A 159 -2.09 -8.42 10.79
C VAL A 159 -1.98 -7.00 10.25
N LEU A 160 -0.77 -6.43 10.25
CA LEU A 160 -0.43 -5.22 9.50
C LEU A 160 0.24 -5.60 8.17
N VAL A 161 -0.19 -4.96 7.09
CA VAL A 161 0.40 -5.13 5.75
C VAL A 161 0.98 -3.79 5.32
N ALA A 162 2.31 -3.69 5.33
CA ALA A 162 3.07 -2.57 4.81
C ALA A 162 3.34 -2.75 3.31
N GLU A 163 2.90 -1.79 2.52
CA GLU A 163 3.24 -1.65 1.11
C GLU A 163 4.13 -0.42 0.92
N CYS A 164 5.36 -0.66 0.49
CA CYS A 164 6.38 0.37 0.31
C CYS A 164 6.50 0.77 -1.16
N PHE A 165 6.33 2.06 -1.41
CA PHE A 165 6.46 2.70 -2.72
C PHE A 165 7.80 3.44 -2.86
N SER A 166 8.68 3.34 -1.86
CA SER A 166 10.01 3.94 -1.88
C SER A 166 11.04 3.09 -1.15
N LEU A 167 12.29 3.16 -1.61
CA LEU A 167 13.40 2.41 -1.02
C LEU A 167 13.61 2.80 0.45
N GLY A 168 13.64 4.11 0.75
CA GLY A 168 13.89 4.60 2.10
C GLY A 168 12.83 4.15 3.11
N MET A 169 11.56 4.07 2.71
CA MET A 169 10.50 3.53 3.56
C MET A 169 10.57 2.00 3.65
N TYR A 170 10.90 1.32 2.56
CA TYR A 170 11.11 -0.13 2.59
C TYR A 170 12.16 -0.51 3.63
N GLN A 171 13.29 0.19 3.67
CA GLN A 171 14.37 -0.05 4.64
C GLN A 171 13.97 0.29 6.08
N ARG A 172 12.87 1.02 6.33
CA ARG A 172 12.41 1.37 7.69
C ARG A 172 11.16 0.61 8.11
N ALA A 173 10.62 -0.22 7.22
CA ALA A 173 9.29 -0.78 7.39
C ALA A 173 9.20 -1.71 8.60
N GLU A 174 10.22 -2.52 8.92
CA GLU A 174 10.19 -3.38 10.10
C GLU A 174 10.16 -2.60 11.41
N ALA A 175 10.95 -1.53 11.51
CA ALA A 175 10.96 -0.68 12.69
C ALA A 175 9.63 0.09 12.85
N ILE A 176 9.03 0.53 11.74
CA ILE A 176 7.69 1.16 11.75
C ILE A 176 6.62 0.15 12.15
N LEU A 177 6.61 -1.05 11.56
CA LEU A 177 5.65 -2.10 11.87
C LEU A 177 5.74 -2.50 13.35
N SER A 178 6.94 -2.63 13.91
CA SER A 178 7.14 -2.97 15.31
C SER A 178 6.52 -1.93 16.26
N GLN A 179 6.64 -0.64 15.94
CA GLN A 179 5.99 0.42 16.73
C GLN A 179 4.48 0.44 16.53
N LEU A 180 4.01 0.26 15.29
CA LEU A 180 2.58 0.19 15.00
C LEU A 180 1.92 -0.99 15.69
N ASP A 181 2.56 -2.16 15.75
CA ASP A 181 2.03 -3.35 16.41
C ASP A 181 1.63 -3.09 17.86
N VAL A 182 2.46 -2.34 18.60
CA VAL A 182 2.16 -1.92 19.97
C VAL A 182 0.96 -0.97 20.01
N LEU A 183 0.89 0.00 19.09
CA LEU A 183 -0.17 1.01 19.05
C LEU A 183 -1.52 0.46 18.57
N THR A 184 -1.51 -0.56 17.71
CA THR A 184 -2.72 -1.19 17.13
C THR A 184 -3.11 -2.49 17.84
N GLY A 185 -2.25 -3.04 18.68
CA GLY A 185 -2.46 -4.34 19.34
C GLY A 185 -2.45 -5.52 18.36
N THR A 186 -1.72 -5.40 17.26
CA THR A 186 -1.55 -6.45 16.24
C THR A 186 -0.33 -7.33 16.56
N LYS A 187 -0.21 -8.45 15.85
CA LYS A 187 0.78 -9.50 16.18
C LYS A 187 1.69 -9.87 15.01
N HIS A 188 1.27 -9.58 13.79
CA HIS A 188 1.98 -10.02 12.60
C HIS A 188 2.14 -8.87 11.62
N GLY A 189 3.28 -8.86 10.93
CA GLY A 189 3.59 -7.92 9.87
C GLY A 189 3.78 -8.62 8.53
N VAL A 190 3.33 -8.00 7.45
CA VAL A 190 3.66 -8.37 6.07
C VAL A 190 4.25 -7.15 5.40
N LEU A 191 5.43 -7.31 4.79
CA LEU A 191 6.13 -6.26 4.06
C LEU A 191 6.16 -6.60 2.57
N ARG A 192 5.77 -5.62 1.74
CA ARG A 192 5.77 -5.73 0.28
C ARG A 192 6.41 -4.48 -0.33
N ALA A 193 7.17 -4.67 -1.40
CA ALA A 193 7.53 -3.58 -2.31
C ALA A 193 6.48 -3.49 -3.42
N ALA A 194 5.86 -2.31 -3.58
CA ALA A 194 4.81 -2.09 -4.58
C ALA A 194 5.36 -2.39 -5.99
N PRO A 195 4.80 -3.36 -6.75
CA PRO A 195 5.40 -3.84 -8.00
C PRO A 195 5.69 -2.73 -9.02
N MET A 196 4.78 -1.75 -9.16
CA MET A 196 4.94 -0.64 -10.10
C MET A 196 5.98 0.40 -9.66
N SER A 197 6.36 0.43 -8.38
CA SER A 197 7.35 1.37 -7.85
C SER A 197 8.77 0.83 -7.92
N GLN A 198 8.95 -0.49 -8.04
CA GLN A 198 10.26 -1.15 -8.01
C GLN A 198 11.19 -0.64 -9.11
N ASP A 199 10.71 -0.59 -10.35
CA ASP A 199 11.49 -0.09 -11.49
C ASP A 199 11.81 1.41 -11.37
N HIS A 200 10.89 2.21 -10.82
CA HIS A 200 11.07 3.65 -10.65
C HIS A 200 11.97 4.03 -9.47
N GLU A 201 12.12 3.14 -8.48
CA GLU A 201 12.93 3.38 -7.28
C GLU A 201 14.26 2.60 -7.30
N GLY A 202 14.51 1.81 -8.35
CA GLY A 202 15.78 1.09 -8.52
C GLY A 202 15.97 -0.08 -7.54
N PHE A 203 14.89 -0.62 -6.97
CA PHE A 203 14.96 -1.78 -6.06
C PHE A 203 13.84 -2.78 -6.32
N SER A 204 14.11 -4.06 -6.08
CA SER A 204 13.12 -5.14 -6.15
C SER A 204 13.27 -6.01 -4.91
N ALA A 205 12.16 -6.31 -4.26
CA ALA A 205 12.14 -7.09 -3.04
C ALA A 205 11.05 -8.16 -3.10
N THR A 206 11.39 -9.36 -2.63
CA THR A 206 10.39 -10.41 -2.43
C THR A 206 9.52 -10.06 -1.22
N PRO A 207 8.19 -10.23 -1.31
CA PRO A 207 7.32 -10.09 -0.15
C PRO A 207 7.82 -10.91 1.04
N TYR A 208 7.79 -10.30 2.22
CA TYR A 208 8.23 -10.88 3.47
C TYR A 208 7.09 -10.82 4.50
N GLY A 209 7.03 -11.78 5.41
CA GLY A 209 6.08 -11.80 6.52
C GLY A 209 6.77 -12.22 7.81
N SER A 210 6.29 -11.71 8.93
CA SER A 210 6.78 -12.08 10.26
C SER A 210 6.63 -13.59 10.49
N ALA A 211 7.38 -14.12 11.47
CA ALA A 211 7.19 -15.49 11.91
C ALA A 211 5.71 -15.77 12.23
N GLU A 212 5.23 -16.94 11.83
CA GLU A 212 3.87 -17.43 12.10
C GLU A 212 2.72 -16.58 11.54
N VAL A 213 2.98 -15.64 10.62
CA VAL A 213 1.91 -14.90 9.95
C VAL A 213 0.94 -15.88 9.29
N PRO A 214 -0.38 -15.79 9.55
CA PRO A 214 -1.32 -16.71 8.96
C PRO A 214 -1.41 -16.46 7.45
N ALA A 215 -1.58 -17.52 6.65
CA ALA A 215 -1.76 -17.37 5.21
C ALA A 215 -3.06 -16.62 4.85
N LYS A 216 -4.10 -16.78 5.68
CA LYS A 216 -5.40 -16.11 5.55
C LYS A 216 -5.91 -15.65 6.92
N THR A 217 -6.63 -14.54 6.97
CA THR A 217 -7.36 -14.08 8.18
C THR A 217 -8.82 -13.74 7.85
N THR A 218 -9.67 -13.66 8.86
CA THR A 218 -11.05 -13.18 8.70
C THR A 218 -11.21 -11.87 9.46
N VAL A 219 -11.72 -10.84 8.78
CA VAL A 219 -12.03 -9.53 9.35
C VAL A 219 -13.53 -9.30 9.34
N VAL A 220 -14.01 -8.44 10.23
CA VAL A 220 -15.41 -8.00 10.28
C VAL A 220 -15.49 -6.53 9.88
N GLU A 221 -16.42 -6.19 8.97
CA GLU A 221 -16.80 -4.81 8.63
C GLU A 221 -18.33 -4.69 8.69
N HIS A 222 -18.83 -3.81 9.57
CA HIS A 222 -20.25 -3.61 9.85
C HIS A 222 -21.00 -4.93 10.16
N GLY A 223 -20.37 -5.87 10.85
CA GLY A 223 -20.96 -7.18 11.16
C GLY A 223 -20.96 -8.19 10.00
N THR A 224 -20.39 -7.84 8.85
CA THR A 224 -20.15 -8.74 7.71
C THR A 224 -18.72 -9.26 7.75
N ARG A 225 -18.55 -10.58 7.58
CA ARG A 225 -17.24 -11.25 7.64
C ARG A 225 -16.57 -11.28 6.26
N PHE A 226 -15.28 -11.01 6.17
CA PHE A 226 -14.50 -11.08 4.95
C PHE A 226 -13.22 -11.87 5.18
N ARG A 227 -12.93 -12.82 4.29
CA ARG A 227 -11.68 -13.57 4.23
C ARG A 227 -10.65 -12.75 3.46
N ILE A 228 -9.51 -12.52 4.10
CA ILE A 228 -8.33 -11.89 3.50
C ILE A 228 -7.28 -12.97 3.28
N ASN A 229 -6.69 -12.99 2.08
CA ASN A 229 -5.61 -13.90 1.75
C ASN A 229 -4.31 -13.12 1.57
N PHE A 230 -3.29 -13.46 2.35
CA PHE A 230 -1.97 -12.85 2.27
C PHE A 230 -1.04 -13.62 1.34
N ALA A 231 -1.34 -14.89 1.06
CA ALA A 231 -0.58 -15.73 0.14
C ALA A 231 -1.01 -15.49 -1.32
N GLY A 232 -0.05 -15.21 -2.19
CA GLY A 232 -0.22 -15.31 -3.65
C GLY A 232 -0.79 -14.09 -4.41
N GLY A 233 -0.91 -12.91 -3.81
CA GLY A 233 -1.52 -11.74 -4.48
C GLY A 233 -0.63 -10.50 -4.58
N HIS A 234 -0.67 -9.82 -5.74
CA HIS A 234 -0.13 -8.46 -5.95
C HIS A 234 -0.98 -7.36 -5.29
N LYS A 235 -2.21 -7.68 -4.85
CA LYS A 235 -3.10 -6.76 -4.14
C LYS A 235 -3.23 -7.20 -2.69
N THR A 236 -3.38 -6.27 -1.76
CA THR A 236 -3.48 -6.50 -0.30
C THR A 236 -4.74 -7.28 0.14
N GLY A 237 -5.60 -7.67 -0.81
CA GLY A 237 -6.69 -8.63 -0.59
C GLY A 237 -8.06 -8.01 -0.29
N PHE A 238 -8.12 -6.69 -0.03
CA PHE A 238 -9.36 -5.99 0.32
C PHE A 238 -9.24 -4.48 0.13
N TYR A 239 -10.27 -3.85 -0.43
CA TYR A 239 -10.33 -2.40 -0.64
C TYR A 239 -10.99 -1.72 0.56
N CYS A 240 -10.16 -1.26 1.50
CA CYS A 240 -10.59 -0.55 2.72
C CYS A 240 -11.24 0.82 2.41
N ASP A 241 -10.83 1.47 1.33
CA ASP A 241 -11.35 2.76 0.87
C ASP A 241 -12.83 2.71 0.45
N GLN A 242 -13.31 1.53 0.04
CA GLN A 242 -14.70 1.31 -0.38
C GLN A 242 -15.66 1.02 0.79
N ARG A 243 -15.20 0.98 2.06
CA ARG A 243 -16.05 0.66 3.23
C ARG A 243 -17.32 1.51 3.28
N ASP A 244 -17.17 2.83 3.23
CA ASP A 244 -18.29 3.74 3.43
C ASP A 244 -19.24 3.72 2.23
N ASN A 245 -18.72 3.53 1.02
CA ASN A 245 -19.51 3.32 -0.19
C ASN A 245 -20.32 2.01 -0.11
N ARG A 246 -19.72 0.92 0.38
CA ARG A 246 -20.43 -0.34 0.60
C ARG A 246 -21.57 -0.19 1.60
N LYS A 247 -21.33 0.52 2.71
CA LYS A 247 -22.36 0.84 3.70
C LYS A 247 -23.48 1.70 3.11
N GLN A 248 -23.13 2.71 2.32
CA GLN A 248 -24.09 3.59 1.68
C GLN A 248 -24.94 2.84 0.65
N LEU A 249 -24.35 2.00 -0.19
CA LEU A 249 -25.08 1.17 -1.17
C LEU A 249 -26.19 0.38 -0.48
N ALA A 250 -25.90 -0.25 0.66
CA ALA A 250 -26.85 -1.10 1.38
C ALA A 250 -28.18 -0.39 1.70
N GLN A 251 -28.17 0.93 1.92
CA GLN A 251 -29.37 1.72 2.20
C GLN A 251 -30.39 1.71 1.05
N TYR A 252 -29.95 1.40 -0.18
CA TYR A 252 -30.79 1.39 -1.37
C TYR A 252 -31.26 0.00 -1.80
N CYS A 253 -30.83 -1.07 -1.12
CA CYS A 253 -30.94 -2.44 -1.62
C CYS A 253 -32.18 -3.21 -1.17
N SER A 254 -32.91 -2.76 -0.15
CA SER A 254 -33.99 -3.55 0.50
C SER A 254 -35.00 -4.08 -0.51
N GLY A 255 -35.11 -5.42 -0.60
CA GLY A 255 -36.04 -6.11 -1.47
C GLY A 255 -35.75 -6.04 -2.98
N LYS A 256 -34.61 -5.47 -3.40
CA LYS A 256 -34.26 -5.30 -4.82
C LYS A 256 -33.35 -6.42 -5.33
N SER A 257 -33.28 -6.55 -6.65
CA SER A 257 -32.19 -7.27 -7.33
C SER A 257 -31.01 -6.33 -7.56
N VAL A 258 -29.80 -6.79 -7.23
CA VAL A 258 -28.55 -6.03 -7.32
C VAL A 258 -27.57 -6.75 -8.23
N LEU A 259 -26.92 -6.00 -9.13
CA LEU A 259 -25.83 -6.46 -9.97
C LEU A 259 -24.54 -5.74 -9.57
N ASP A 260 -23.54 -6.49 -9.13
CA ASP A 260 -22.22 -6.00 -8.72
C ASP A 260 -21.20 -6.41 -9.79
N LEU A 261 -20.78 -5.46 -10.62
CA LEU A 261 -19.84 -5.68 -11.73
C LEU A 261 -18.41 -5.37 -11.27
N CYS A 262 -17.45 -6.20 -11.71
CA CYS A 262 -16.08 -6.19 -11.17
C CYS A 262 -16.08 -6.37 -9.65
N CYS A 263 -16.86 -7.34 -9.17
CA CYS A 263 -17.21 -7.46 -7.75
C CYS A 263 -16.02 -7.81 -6.85
N TYR A 264 -14.86 -8.15 -7.44
CA TYR A 264 -13.70 -8.64 -6.73
C TYR A 264 -14.11 -9.76 -5.75
N THR A 265 -13.65 -9.72 -4.50
CA THR A 265 -13.98 -10.70 -3.46
C THR A 265 -15.40 -10.55 -2.87
N GLY A 266 -16.29 -9.85 -3.59
CA GLY A 266 -17.73 -9.74 -3.31
C GLY A 266 -18.10 -8.64 -2.33
N GLY A 267 -17.27 -7.60 -2.16
CA GLY A 267 -17.45 -6.57 -1.14
C GLY A 267 -18.84 -5.91 -1.15
N PHE A 268 -19.25 -5.36 -2.30
CA PHE A 268 -20.55 -4.71 -2.44
C PHE A 268 -21.69 -5.72 -2.43
N ALA A 269 -21.56 -6.83 -3.16
CA ALA A 269 -22.55 -7.91 -3.19
C ALA A 269 -22.89 -8.44 -1.78
N LEU A 270 -21.89 -8.63 -0.92
CA LEU A 270 -22.07 -9.09 0.46
C LEU A 270 -22.81 -8.05 1.30
N GLN A 271 -22.41 -6.79 1.23
CA GLN A 271 -23.05 -5.73 2.03
C GLN A 271 -24.48 -5.45 1.53
N ALA A 272 -24.74 -5.51 0.23
CA ALA A 272 -26.08 -5.45 -0.34
C ALA A 272 -26.98 -6.57 0.21
N LYS A 273 -26.43 -7.77 0.41
CA LYS A 273 -27.19 -8.91 0.95
C LYS A 273 -27.35 -8.87 2.47
N ARG A 274 -26.28 -8.56 3.21
CA ARG A 274 -26.22 -8.64 4.68
C ARG A 274 -26.80 -7.42 5.38
N LEU A 275 -26.42 -6.22 4.93
CA LEU A 275 -26.91 -4.97 5.50
C LEU A 275 -28.14 -4.48 4.75
N GLY A 276 -28.09 -4.57 3.42
CA GLY A 276 -29.11 -3.98 2.55
C GLY A 276 -30.34 -4.85 2.32
N GLN A 277 -30.34 -6.11 2.76
CA GLN A 277 -31.46 -7.05 2.59
C GLN A 277 -31.98 -7.14 1.14
N ALA A 278 -31.06 -7.12 0.16
CA ALA A 278 -31.39 -7.35 -1.24
C ALA A 278 -32.09 -8.71 -1.43
N ALA A 279 -33.12 -8.74 -2.28
CA ALA A 279 -33.84 -9.97 -2.63
C ALA A 279 -32.93 -10.92 -3.42
N GLU A 280 -32.21 -10.39 -4.41
CA GLU A 280 -31.29 -11.13 -5.26
C GLU A 280 -30.01 -10.33 -5.48
N VAL A 281 -28.88 -11.02 -5.56
CA VAL A 281 -27.58 -10.40 -5.83
C VAL A 281 -26.80 -11.28 -6.79
N THR A 282 -26.32 -10.68 -7.88
CA THR A 282 -25.36 -11.29 -8.81
C THR A 282 -24.07 -10.50 -8.79
N GLY A 283 -22.94 -11.17 -8.59
CA GLY A 283 -21.61 -10.58 -8.72
C GLY A 283 -20.90 -11.12 -9.97
N VAL A 284 -20.24 -10.25 -10.72
CA VAL A 284 -19.48 -10.61 -11.93
C VAL A 284 -18.03 -10.21 -11.75
N GLU A 285 -17.11 -11.13 -11.98
CA GLU A 285 -15.66 -10.90 -11.87
C GLU A 285 -14.90 -11.73 -12.92
N LEU A 286 -13.80 -11.20 -13.43
CA LEU A 286 -13.00 -11.84 -14.47
C LEU A 286 -12.09 -12.94 -13.88
N ASP A 287 -11.51 -12.66 -12.72
CA ASP A 287 -10.53 -13.53 -12.07
C ASP A 287 -11.20 -14.68 -11.28
N GLU A 288 -10.88 -15.92 -11.67
CA GLU A 288 -11.48 -17.12 -11.07
C GLU A 288 -11.12 -17.28 -9.59
N GLU A 289 -9.87 -17.02 -9.21
CA GLU A 289 -9.41 -17.13 -7.81
C GLU A 289 -10.19 -16.16 -6.91
N THR A 290 -10.41 -14.95 -7.40
CA THR A 290 -11.22 -13.94 -6.74
C THR A 290 -12.69 -14.35 -6.62
N VAL A 291 -13.28 -14.95 -7.66
CA VAL A 291 -14.66 -15.50 -7.62
C VAL A 291 -14.77 -16.62 -6.58
N VAL A 292 -13.77 -17.51 -6.49
CA VAL A 292 -13.72 -18.55 -5.46
C VAL A 292 -13.71 -17.92 -4.06
N LEU A 293 -12.88 -16.90 -3.84
CA LEU A 293 -12.84 -16.19 -2.56
C LEU A 293 -14.14 -15.42 -2.26
N ALA A 294 -14.82 -14.87 -3.27
CA ALA A 294 -16.13 -14.23 -3.12
C ALA A 294 -17.21 -15.25 -2.67
N ARG A 295 -17.18 -16.47 -3.22
CA ARG A 295 -18.04 -17.58 -2.78
C ARG A 295 -17.71 -18.02 -1.35
N GLU A 296 -16.42 -18.12 -0.99
CA GLU A 296 -16.00 -18.37 0.40
C GLU A 296 -16.60 -17.30 1.34
N ASN A 297 -16.55 -16.02 0.97
CA ASN A 297 -17.12 -14.93 1.77
C ASN A 297 -18.65 -15.00 1.89
N ALA A 298 -19.38 -15.37 0.84
CA ALA A 298 -20.83 -15.58 0.92
C ALA A 298 -21.17 -16.73 1.87
N ASN A 299 -20.42 -17.83 1.80
CA ASN A 299 -20.57 -18.97 2.71
C ASN A 299 -20.26 -18.58 4.16
N LEU A 300 -19.20 -17.80 4.39
CA LEU A 300 -18.88 -17.24 5.70
C LEU A 300 -20.00 -16.38 6.26
N ASN A 301 -20.83 -15.77 5.43
CA ASN A 301 -21.95 -14.95 5.88
C ASN A 301 -23.30 -15.66 5.79
N GLN A 302 -23.32 -16.94 5.42
CA GLN A 302 -24.54 -17.76 5.28
C GLN A 302 -25.57 -17.09 4.35
N VAL A 303 -25.09 -16.45 3.28
CA VAL A 303 -25.95 -15.78 2.29
C VAL A 303 -25.79 -16.41 0.92
N LYS A 304 -26.89 -16.43 0.16
CA LYS A 304 -26.89 -16.86 -1.24
C LYS A 304 -26.66 -15.65 -2.16
N ILE A 305 -25.58 -15.70 -2.93
CA ILE A 305 -25.21 -14.72 -3.97
C ILE A 305 -24.81 -15.51 -5.22
N ASN A 306 -25.27 -15.09 -6.39
CA ASN A 306 -24.88 -15.71 -7.66
C ASN A 306 -23.57 -15.08 -8.16
N PHE A 307 -22.44 -15.77 -8.05
CA PHE A 307 -21.17 -15.28 -8.58
C PHE A 307 -20.85 -15.92 -9.93
N VAL A 308 -20.68 -15.07 -10.95
CA VAL A 308 -20.38 -15.43 -12.33
C VAL A 308 -18.96 -15.01 -12.66
N GLN A 309 -18.16 -15.95 -13.16
CA GLN A 309 -16.88 -15.62 -13.76
C GLN A 309 -17.13 -15.22 -15.22
N ALA A 310 -16.91 -13.94 -15.55
CA ALA A 310 -17.06 -13.44 -16.92
C ALA A 310 -16.35 -12.10 -17.07
N GLU A 311 -16.01 -11.73 -18.31
CA GLU A 311 -15.76 -10.33 -18.65
C GLU A 311 -17.10 -9.58 -18.60
N VAL A 312 -17.08 -8.31 -18.21
CA VAL A 312 -18.32 -7.56 -17.92
C VAL A 312 -19.13 -7.28 -19.20
N PHE A 313 -18.46 -7.17 -20.34
CA PHE A 313 -19.04 -6.81 -21.63
C PHE A 313 -18.96 -7.92 -22.69
N GLY A 314 -18.36 -9.08 -22.41
CA GLY A 314 -18.10 -10.15 -23.40
C GLY A 314 -17.91 -11.56 -22.85
#